data_AF-A0A520P891-F1
#
_entry.id   AF-A0A520P891-F1
#
_cell.length_a   1.000
_cell.length_b   1.000
_cell.length_c   1.000
_cell.angle_alpha   90.00
_cell.angle_beta   90.00
_cell.angle_gamma   90.00
#
_symmetry.space_group_name_H-M   'P 1'
#
loop_
_entity.id
_entity.type
_entity.pdbx_description
1 polymer ?
#
loop_
_entity_poly.entity_id
_entity_poly.type
_entity_poly.pdbx_seq_one_letter_code
_entity_poly.pdbx_strand_id
1 'polypeptide(L)'
;MTANSENQIQATEVVLPCAELEATLAFFTENLRFQINSIFPADAPLVAVISGHGVRLRLERGGSGSPGKLRLLCRNPEEFAEGAIELTAPNGTIIEIVEADPPLVLPPEQQSFVLNRYRNDASWEVGRAGMNYRDLIPNRQGGRFIASHIRIPEGGPVPDYVHFHKIRFQMIYCYKGWVRVVY
;
A
#
# COMPACT_ATOMS: atom_id res chain seq x y z
N MET A 1 -18.12 -7.12 -9.13
CA MET A 1 -18.38 -7.76 -7.83
C MET A 1 -19.86 -7.62 -7.55
N THR A 2 -20.61 -8.71 -7.56
CA THR A 2 -22.02 -8.72 -7.13
C THR A 2 -22.06 -8.39 -5.64
N ALA A 3 -22.84 -7.37 -5.27
CA ALA A 3 -23.01 -6.98 -3.87
C ALA A 3 -23.55 -8.17 -3.07
N ASN A 4 -22.79 -8.62 -2.08
CA ASN A 4 -23.19 -9.72 -1.21
C ASN A 4 -24.30 -9.22 -0.28
N SER A 5 -25.52 -9.72 -0.46
CA SER A 5 -26.74 -9.24 0.23
C SER A 5 -26.75 -9.51 1.75
N GLU A 6 -25.76 -10.24 2.27
CA GLU A 6 -25.58 -10.50 3.71
C GLU A 6 -24.64 -9.50 4.40
N ASN A 7 -23.96 -8.63 3.65
CA ASN A 7 -23.02 -7.68 4.25
C ASN A 7 -23.77 -6.49 4.87
N GLN A 8 -23.69 -6.36 6.19
CA GLN A 8 -24.34 -5.27 6.94
C GLN A 8 -23.70 -3.90 6.65
N ILE A 9 -22.45 -3.88 6.22
CA ILE A 9 -21.71 -2.65 5.90
C ILE A 9 -21.79 -2.42 4.39
N GLN A 10 -22.47 -1.34 3.99
CA GLN A 10 -22.65 -0.99 2.57
C GLN A 10 -21.51 -0.13 2.02
N ALA A 11 -20.91 0.72 2.84
CA ALA A 11 -19.82 1.61 2.47
C ALA A 11 -19.04 2.11 3.69
N THR A 12 -17.83 2.61 3.44
CA THR A 12 -16.99 3.32 4.41
C THR A 12 -16.61 4.67 3.82
N GLU A 13 -16.52 5.70 4.66
CA GLU A 13 -16.18 7.07 4.28
C GLU A 13 -15.01 7.58 5.13
N VAL A 14 -14.09 8.28 4.50
CA VAL A 14 -13.09 9.09 5.23
C VAL A 14 -13.68 10.48 5.43
N VAL A 15 -13.86 10.88 6.69
CA VAL A 15 -14.40 12.19 7.03
C VAL A 15 -13.28 13.22 7.02
N LEU A 16 -13.40 14.25 6.19
CA LEU A 16 -12.49 15.38 6.15
C LEU A 16 -13.26 16.64 6.55
N PRO A 17 -12.83 17.36 7.61
CA PRO A 17 -13.47 18.62 7.98
C PRO A 17 -13.24 19.66 6.89
N CYS A 18 -14.18 20.56 6.68
CA CYS A 18 -13.99 21.75 5.86
C CYS A 18 -14.66 22.98 6.48
N ALA A 19 -14.06 24.16 6.30
CA ALA A 19 -14.73 25.43 6.60
C ALA A 19 -15.58 25.88 5.39
N GLU A 20 -14.96 25.84 4.20
CA GLU A 20 -15.56 26.25 2.93
C GLU A 20 -15.86 25.02 2.06
N LEU A 21 -17.11 24.52 2.12
CA LEU A 21 -17.50 23.28 1.43
C LEU A 21 -17.44 23.43 -0.09
N GLU A 22 -17.90 24.55 -0.65
CA GLU A 22 -17.96 24.77 -2.10
C GLU A 22 -16.58 24.78 -2.75
N ALA A 23 -15.65 25.59 -2.21
CA ALA A 23 -14.27 25.65 -2.69
C ALA A 23 -13.55 24.29 -2.55
N THR A 24 -13.77 23.61 -1.43
CA THR A 24 -13.19 22.26 -1.20
C THR A 24 -13.74 21.27 -2.21
N LEU A 25 -15.06 21.26 -2.43
CA LEU A 25 -15.70 20.36 -3.38
C LEU A 25 -15.18 20.59 -4.80
N ALA A 26 -15.16 21.85 -5.25
CA ALA A 26 -14.64 22.22 -6.56
C ALA A 26 -13.20 21.73 -6.77
N PHE A 27 -12.32 21.92 -5.77
CA PHE A 27 -10.96 21.39 -5.81
C PHE A 27 -10.92 19.87 -6.05
N PHE A 28 -11.70 19.09 -5.29
CA PHE A 28 -11.70 17.64 -5.45
C PHE A 28 -12.33 17.19 -6.78
N THR A 29 -13.39 17.85 -7.26
CA THR A 29 -14.09 17.44 -8.49
C THR A 29 -13.40 17.91 -9.75
N GLU A 30 -12.87 19.13 -9.77
CA GLU A 30 -12.29 19.76 -10.96
C GLU A 30 -10.80 19.44 -11.08
N ASN A 31 -10.02 19.64 -10.02
CA ASN A 31 -8.57 19.40 -10.05
C ASN A 31 -8.25 17.91 -9.92
N LEU A 32 -8.94 17.21 -9.00
CA LEU A 32 -8.63 15.81 -8.70
C LEU A 32 -9.59 14.80 -9.35
N ARG A 33 -10.61 15.27 -10.09
CA ARG A 33 -11.54 14.43 -10.86
C ARG A 33 -12.34 13.44 -10.02
N PHE A 34 -12.62 13.76 -8.76
CA PHE A 34 -13.59 13.02 -7.95
C PHE A 34 -15.00 13.23 -8.49
N GLN A 35 -15.86 12.23 -8.30
CA GLN A 35 -17.27 12.29 -8.65
C GLN A 35 -18.11 12.54 -7.40
N ILE A 36 -19.18 13.32 -7.56
CA ILE A 36 -20.15 13.59 -6.49
C ILE A 36 -21.11 12.40 -6.39
N ASN A 37 -21.23 11.84 -5.18
CA ASN A 37 -22.19 10.78 -4.88
C ASN A 37 -23.48 11.37 -4.31
N SER A 38 -23.37 12.31 -3.36
CA SER A 38 -24.52 12.97 -2.73
C SER A 38 -24.10 14.28 -2.05
N ILE A 39 -25.00 15.26 -2.03
CA ILE A 39 -24.83 16.54 -1.32
C ILE A 39 -26.08 16.80 -0.50
N PHE A 40 -25.94 17.21 0.76
CA PHE A 40 -27.08 17.50 1.63
C PHE A 40 -26.75 18.47 2.79
N PRO A 41 -27.77 19.14 3.36
CA PRO A 41 -29.13 19.28 2.81
C PRO A 41 -29.16 19.98 1.45
N ALA A 42 -30.29 19.91 0.73
CA ALA A 42 -30.41 20.46 -0.62
C ALA A 42 -30.24 22.00 -0.66
N ASP A 43 -30.62 22.68 0.41
CA ASP A 43 -30.37 24.10 0.64
C ASP A 43 -29.27 24.26 1.70
N ALA A 44 -28.39 25.25 1.51
CA ALA A 44 -27.20 25.50 2.33
C ALA A 44 -26.41 24.21 2.72
N PRO A 45 -25.84 23.45 1.75
CA PRO A 45 -25.22 22.16 2.01
C PRO A 45 -24.17 22.19 3.12
N LEU A 46 -24.21 21.16 3.96
CA LEU A 46 -23.25 20.93 5.04
C LEU A 46 -22.31 19.77 4.75
N VAL A 47 -22.73 18.88 3.84
CA VAL A 47 -22.03 17.65 3.56
C VAL A 47 -21.99 17.42 2.05
N ALA A 48 -20.83 17.00 1.56
CA ALA A 48 -20.68 16.38 0.25
C ALA A 48 -19.96 15.04 0.39
N VAL A 49 -20.56 13.98 -0.14
CA VAL A 49 -19.92 12.67 -0.27
C VAL A 49 -19.45 12.53 -1.72
N ILE A 50 -18.16 12.26 -1.89
CA ILE A 50 -17.50 12.12 -3.19
C ILE A 50 -16.71 10.82 -3.27
N SER A 51 -16.47 10.31 -4.46
CA SER A 51 -15.64 9.12 -4.67
C SER A 51 -14.73 9.26 -5.89
N GLY A 52 -13.55 8.66 -5.80
CA GLY A 52 -12.52 8.75 -6.81
C GLY A 52 -11.29 7.97 -6.37
N HIS A 53 -10.52 7.46 -7.34
CA HIS A 53 -9.21 6.81 -7.10
C HIS A 53 -9.22 5.70 -6.03
N GLY A 54 -10.34 4.99 -5.89
CA GLY A 54 -10.49 3.88 -4.94
C GLY A 54 -10.87 4.29 -3.50
N VAL A 55 -11.15 5.57 -3.23
CA VAL A 55 -11.59 6.05 -1.92
C VAL A 55 -12.93 6.80 -2.00
N ARG A 56 -13.70 6.77 -0.91
CA ARG A 56 -14.88 7.61 -0.69
C ARG A 56 -14.60 8.60 0.43
N LEU A 57 -14.80 9.88 0.14
CA LEU A 57 -14.56 10.97 1.08
C LEU A 57 -15.89 11.64 1.44
N ARG A 58 -16.02 12.01 2.71
CA ARG A 58 -17.11 12.82 3.25
C ARG A 58 -16.54 14.16 3.68
N LEU A 59 -16.83 15.20 2.91
CA LEU A 59 -16.47 16.58 3.23
C LEU A 59 -17.56 17.15 4.14
N GLU A 60 -17.20 17.56 5.35
CA GLU A 60 -18.15 18.00 6.37
C GLU A 60 -17.87 19.41 6.87
N ARG A 61 -18.81 20.32 6.61
CA ARG A 61 -18.72 21.73 7.01
C ARG A 61 -18.87 21.87 8.52
N GLY A 62 -17.87 22.47 9.16
CA GLY A 62 -17.84 22.61 10.63
C GLY A 62 -17.53 21.29 11.36
N GLY A 63 -17.10 20.25 10.64
CA GLY A 63 -16.62 19.01 11.22
C GLY A 63 -15.33 19.24 12.03
N SER A 64 -15.03 18.32 12.95
CA SER A 64 -13.80 18.31 13.74
C SER A 64 -12.82 17.24 13.23
N GLY A 65 -11.53 17.42 13.53
CA GLY A 65 -10.48 16.47 13.17
C GLY A 65 -9.34 17.08 12.36
N SER A 66 -8.39 16.22 11.95
CA SER A 66 -7.31 16.62 11.05
C SER A 66 -7.80 16.56 9.60
N PRO A 67 -7.39 17.51 8.73
CA PRO A 67 -7.72 17.45 7.32
C PRO A 67 -7.02 16.30 6.57
N GLY A 68 -6.04 15.63 7.20
CA GLY A 68 -5.41 14.43 6.66
C GLY A 68 -4.49 14.65 5.46
N LYS A 69 -3.93 13.54 4.95
CA LYS A 69 -3.09 13.48 3.76
C LYS A 69 -3.59 12.35 2.85
N LEU A 70 -3.79 12.64 1.57
CA LEU A 70 -4.10 11.67 0.53
C LEU A 70 -2.90 11.52 -0.39
N ARG A 71 -2.55 10.27 -0.71
CA ARG A 71 -1.45 9.94 -1.61
C ARG A 71 -2.00 9.42 -2.93
N LEU A 72 -1.90 10.21 -3.98
CA LEU A 72 -2.39 9.88 -5.32
C LEU A 72 -1.29 9.19 -6.12
N LEU A 73 -1.53 7.93 -6.47
CA LEU A 73 -0.67 7.12 -7.33
C LEU A 73 -0.97 7.46 -8.80
N CYS A 74 -0.14 8.31 -9.41
CA CYS A 74 -0.26 8.80 -10.78
C CYS A 74 0.69 8.07 -11.73
N ARG A 75 0.22 7.70 -12.93
CA ARG A 75 1.09 7.07 -13.95
C ARG A 75 2.14 8.04 -14.48
N ASN A 76 1.70 9.26 -14.81
CA ASN A 76 2.54 10.36 -15.33
C ASN A 76 2.34 11.56 -14.39
N PRO A 77 2.98 11.60 -13.20
CA PRO A 77 2.78 12.68 -12.24
C PRO A 77 3.14 14.06 -12.81
N GLU A 78 4.13 14.14 -13.71
CA GLU A 78 4.57 15.36 -14.39
C GLU A 78 3.52 15.97 -15.34
N GLU A 79 2.59 15.16 -15.86
CA GLU A 79 1.50 15.62 -16.74
C GLU A 79 0.24 16.01 -15.95
N PHE A 80 0.21 15.76 -14.64
CA PHE A 80 -0.92 16.00 -13.77
C PHE A 80 -0.68 17.23 -12.89
N ALA A 81 -1.72 18.03 -12.65
CA ALA A 81 -1.65 19.23 -11.78
C ALA A 81 -0.43 20.13 -12.06
N GLU A 82 -0.13 20.38 -13.34
CA GLU A 82 1.01 21.20 -13.78
C GLU A 82 2.37 20.70 -13.25
N GLY A 83 2.48 19.41 -12.98
CA GLY A 83 3.70 18.77 -12.46
C GLY A 83 3.93 18.98 -10.96
N ALA A 84 2.93 19.47 -10.22
CA ALA A 84 3.02 19.60 -8.77
C ALA A 84 3.15 18.22 -8.09
N ILE A 85 4.04 18.13 -7.11
CA ILE A 85 4.25 16.91 -6.29
C ILE A 85 3.44 16.93 -4.99
N GLU A 86 3.01 18.11 -4.55
CA GLU A 86 2.15 18.30 -3.40
C GLU A 86 1.18 19.44 -3.66
N LEU A 87 -0.09 19.25 -3.31
CA LEU A 87 -1.13 20.29 -3.31
C LEU A 87 -1.75 20.38 -1.91
N THR A 88 -2.31 21.54 -1.58
CA THR A 88 -3.13 21.71 -0.37
C THR A 88 -4.53 22.11 -0.79
N ALA A 89 -5.52 21.29 -0.46
CA ALA A 89 -6.93 21.59 -0.68
C ALA A 89 -7.38 22.77 0.22
N PRO A 90 -8.46 23.48 -0.12
CA PRO A 90 -8.98 24.60 0.68
C PRO A 90 -9.33 24.24 2.14
N ASN A 91 -9.67 22.98 2.41
CA ASN A 91 -9.90 22.49 3.76
C ASN A 91 -8.61 22.08 4.51
N GLY A 92 -7.44 22.26 3.91
CA GLY A 92 -6.14 21.90 4.47
C GLY A 92 -5.69 20.47 4.19
N THR A 93 -6.44 19.68 3.40
CA THR A 93 -6.04 18.31 3.06
C THR A 93 -4.79 18.36 2.19
N ILE A 94 -3.74 17.63 2.59
CA ILE A 94 -2.53 17.54 1.79
C ILE A 94 -2.67 16.43 0.74
N ILE A 95 -2.38 16.74 -0.50
CA ILE A 95 -2.43 15.80 -1.62
C ILE A 95 -1.00 15.56 -2.09
N GLU A 96 -0.44 14.40 -1.76
CA GLU A 96 0.86 13.98 -2.26
C GLU A 96 0.66 13.25 -3.60
N ILE A 97 1.31 13.73 -4.65
CA ILE A 97 1.24 13.15 -6.00
C ILE A 97 2.54 12.39 -6.26
N VAL A 98 2.44 11.10 -6.56
CA VAL A 98 3.59 10.21 -6.71
C VAL A 98 3.43 9.30 -7.90
N GLU A 99 4.54 8.77 -8.39
CA GLU A 99 4.52 7.72 -9.42
C GLU A 99 3.77 6.47 -8.89
N ALA A 100 2.86 5.94 -9.71
CA ALA A 100 2.06 4.78 -9.35
C ALA A 100 2.88 3.49 -9.30
N ASP A 101 3.91 3.39 -10.14
CA ASP A 101 4.80 2.25 -10.23
C ASP A 101 6.27 2.70 -10.23
N PRO A 102 6.79 3.25 -9.12
CA PRO A 102 8.13 3.81 -9.09
C PRO A 102 9.18 2.71 -9.32
N PRO A 103 10.26 2.97 -10.06
CA PRO A 103 11.25 1.96 -10.38
C PRO A 103 11.84 1.36 -9.09
N LEU A 104 12.09 0.04 -9.11
CA LEU A 104 12.73 -0.62 -7.98
C LEU A 104 14.19 -0.13 -7.87
N VAL A 105 14.48 0.63 -6.82
CA VAL A 105 15.85 1.08 -6.52
C VAL A 105 16.59 -0.03 -5.79
N LEU A 106 17.62 -0.58 -6.44
CA LEU A 106 18.50 -1.59 -5.84
C LEU A 106 19.74 -0.91 -5.24
N PRO A 107 20.16 -1.26 -4.01
CA PRO A 107 21.41 -0.73 -3.46
C PRO A 107 22.61 -1.18 -4.30
N PRO A 108 23.73 -0.43 -4.29
CA PRO A 108 24.93 -0.80 -5.03
C PRO A 108 25.43 -2.18 -4.60
N GLU A 109 25.98 -2.94 -5.54
CA GLU A 109 26.51 -4.27 -5.25
C GLU A 109 27.82 -4.17 -4.46
N GLN A 110 27.86 -4.81 -3.29
CA GLN A 110 29.08 -4.97 -2.51
C GLN A 110 29.49 -6.44 -2.53
N GLN A 111 30.22 -6.81 -3.57
CA GLN A 111 30.64 -8.19 -3.80
C GLN A 111 31.45 -8.72 -2.62
N SER A 112 31.06 -9.89 -2.13
CA SER A 112 31.77 -10.60 -1.07
C SER A 112 31.55 -12.10 -1.19
N PHE A 113 32.58 -12.87 -0.88
CA PHE A 113 32.47 -14.31 -0.77
C PHE A 113 31.93 -14.69 0.61
N VAL A 114 30.80 -15.40 0.65
CA VAL A 114 30.19 -15.89 1.88
C VAL A 114 30.06 -17.41 1.80
N LEU A 115 30.61 -18.11 2.79
CA LEU A 115 30.47 -19.56 2.92
C LEU A 115 29.70 -19.89 4.19
N ASN A 116 28.44 -20.32 4.02
CA ASN A 116 27.60 -20.75 5.14
C ASN A 116 27.41 -22.28 5.12
N ARG A 117 28.20 -22.99 5.95
CA ARG A 117 28.12 -24.45 6.04
C ARG A 117 26.90 -24.87 6.85
N TYR A 118 26.15 -25.85 6.35
CA TYR A 118 25.07 -26.49 7.11
C TYR A 118 25.69 -27.51 8.06
N ARG A 119 25.85 -27.13 9.33
CA ARG A 119 26.31 -27.99 10.43
C ARG A 119 25.16 -28.17 11.44
N ASN A 120 25.25 -29.18 12.29
CA ASN A 120 24.18 -29.54 13.24
C ASN A 120 23.83 -28.43 14.24
N ASP A 121 24.71 -27.45 14.43
CA ASP A 121 24.55 -26.25 15.26
C ASP A 121 24.07 -25.01 14.49
N ALA A 122 23.65 -25.16 13.22
CA ALA A 122 23.17 -24.05 12.42
C ALA A 122 21.99 -23.34 13.12
N SER A 123 22.11 -22.04 13.35
CA SER A 123 21.06 -21.23 13.94
C SER A 123 19.88 -21.10 12.98
N TRP A 124 18.69 -21.28 13.54
CA TRP A 124 17.42 -21.05 12.87
C TRP A 124 16.66 -20.01 13.66
N GLU A 125 16.05 -19.07 12.97
CA GLU A 125 15.18 -18.07 13.55
C GLU A 125 13.74 -18.38 13.14
N VAL A 126 12.80 -18.23 14.07
CA VAL A 126 11.38 -18.32 13.75
C VAL A 126 11.01 -17.03 13.03
N GLY A 127 10.64 -17.16 11.76
CA GLY A 127 10.17 -16.05 10.95
C GLY A 127 8.65 -16.04 10.82
N ARG A 128 8.17 -15.61 9.65
CA ARG A 128 6.74 -15.42 9.39
C ARG A 128 5.98 -16.75 9.39
N ALA A 129 4.76 -16.71 9.90
CA ALA A 129 3.83 -17.84 9.94
C ALA A 129 4.44 -19.13 10.54
N GLY A 130 5.37 -18.99 11.49
CA GLY A 130 6.03 -20.11 12.15
C GLY A 130 7.06 -20.85 11.29
N MET A 131 7.38 -20.35 10.09
CA MET A 131 8.43 -20.93 9.26
C MET A 131 9.81 -20.62 9.84
N ASN A 132 10.72 -21.57 9.78
CA ASN A 132 12.09 -21.37 10.25
C ASN A 132 12.96 -20.84 9.11
N TYR A 133 13.72 -19.78 9.38
CA TYR A 133 14.64 -19.16 8.43
C TYR A 133 16.08 -19.29 8.91
N ARG A 134 16.98 -19.46 7.95
CA ARG A 134 18.41 -19.36 8.14
C ARG A 134 18.99 -18.45 7.06
N ASP A 135 19.60 -17.34 7.46
CA ASP A 135 20.26 -16.42 6.54
C ASP A 135 21.52 -17.06 5.93
N LEU A 136 21.66 -16.98 4.61
CA LEU A 136 22.79 -17.51 3.86
C LEU A 136 23.79 -16.43 3.45
N ILE A 137 23.38 -15.16 3.45
CA ILE A 137 24.20 -14.00 3.08
C ILE A 137 23.95 -12.84 4.05
N PRO A 138 24.50 -12.88 5.27
CA PRO A 138 24.16 -11.91 6.33
C PRO A 138 24.35 -10.43 5.96
N ASN A 139 25.41 -10.09 5.21
CA ASN A 139 25.65 -8.72 4.74
C ASN A 139 24.83 -8.36 3.49
N ARG A 140 24.10 -9.33 2.91
CA ARG A 140 23.24 -9.19 1.74
C ARG A 140 23.97 -8.60 0.52
N GLN A 141 25.31 -8.72 0.49
CA GLN A 141 26.19 -8.05 -0.46
C GLN A 141 25.86 -6.55 -0.60
N GLY A 142 25.77 -5.85 0.53
CA GLY A 142 25.38 -4.43 0.58
C GLY A 142 23.87 -4.22 0.57
N GLY A 143 23.08 -5.20 1.03
CA GLY A 143 21.61 -5.13 1.02
C GLY A 143 20.95 -5.50 -0.31
N ARG A 144 21.73 -5.82 -1.34
CA ARG A 144 21.25 -6.04 -2.72
C ARG A 144 20.61 -7.41 -2.93
N PHE A 145 21.05 -8.42 -2.21
CA PHE A 145 20.56 -9.79 -2.33
C PHE A 145 20.05 -10.33 -1.00
N ILE A 146 19.03 -11.17 -1.05
CA ILE A 146 18.57 -11.96 0.10
C ILE A 146 18.61 -13.42 -0.31
N ALA A 147 19.25 -14.26 0.49
CA ALA A 147 19.21 -15.70 0.32
C ALA A 147 18.99 -16.34 1.68
N SER A 148 17.97 -17.18 1.77
CA SER A 148 17.61 -17.85 3.01
C SER A 148 17.30 -19.31 2.73
N HIS A 149 17.64 -20.17 3.68
CA HIS A 149 17.09 -21.51 3.74
C HIS A 149 15.85 -21.45 4.61
N ILE A 150 14.70 -21.86 4.06
CA ILE A 150 13.43 -21.91 4.76
C ILE A 150 13.11 -23.38 5.06
N ARG A 151 12.68 -23.68 6.29
CA ARG A 151 12.24 -25.00 6.71
C ARG A 151 10.86 -24.91 7.37
N ILE A 152 9.97 -25.82 6.98
CA ILE A 152 8.65 -26.01 7.58
C ILE A 152 8.64 -27.41 8.22
N PRO A 153 8.86 -27.54 9.54
CA PRO A 153 9.08 -28.84 10.18
C PRO A 153 7.88 -29.80 10.12
N GLU A 154 6.67 -29.31 10.42
CA GLU A 154 5.47 -30.16 10.46
C GLU A 154 4.78 -30.30 9.09
N GLY A 155 4.94 -29.30 8.21
CA GLY A 155 4.25 -29.24 6.92
C GLY A 155 2.76 -28.87 7.04
N GLY A 156 2.07 -28.79 5.90
CA GLY A 156 0.66 -28.42 5.83
C GLY A 156 0.39 -26.97 5.39
N PRO A 157 -0.86 -26.51 5.48
CA PRO A 157 -1.21 -25.12 5.16
C PRO A 157 -0.43 -24.14 6.03
N VAL A 158 0.20 -23.15 5.38
CA VAL A 158 0.88 -22.06 6.08
C VAL A 158 -0.17 -21.01 6.45
N PRO A 159 -0.32 -20.62 7.74
CA PRO A 159 -1.33 -19.66 8.18
C PRO A 159 -0.89 -18.24 7.86
N ASP A 160 -0.88 -17.91 6.57
CA ASP A 160 -0.48 -16.61 6.05
C ASP A 160 -1.49 -16.09 5.01
N TYR A 161 -1.46 -14.77 4.77
CA TYR A 161 -2.29 -14.14 3.74
C TYR A 161 -1.52 -13.95 2.43
N VAL A 162 -2.24 -14.02 1.30
CA VAL A 162 -1.65 -13.77 -0.03
C VAL A 162 -1.21 -12.31 -0.12
N HIS A 163 0.04 -12.11 -0.50
CA HIS A 163 0.65 -10.80 -0.74
C HIS A 163 1.81 -10.99 -1.72
N PHE A 164 2.27 -9.91 -2.34
CA PHE A 164 3.44 -9.91 -3.20
C PHE A 164 4.45 -8.88 -2.72
N HIS A 165 5.73 -9.13 -3.02
CA HIS A 165 6.80 -8.16 -2.80
C HIS A 165 7.21 -7.57 -4.15
N LYS A 166 7.44 -6.27 -4.20
CA LYS A 166 8.02 -5.61 -5.37
C LYS A 166 9.52 -5.94 -5.42
N ILE A 167 9.87 -6.96 -6.20
CA ILE A 167 11.23 -7.48 -6.35
C ILE A 167 11.56 -7.68 -7.82
N ARG A 168 12.84 -7.55 -8.18
CA ARG A 168 13.28 -7.74 -9.57
C ARG A 168 13.20 -9.20 -10.00
N PHE A 169 13.54 -10.11 -9.09
CA PHE A 169 13.61 -11.53 -9.35
C PHE A 169 13.53 -12.29 -8.02
N GLN A 170 12.87 -13.45 -8.04
CA GLN A 170 12.89 -14.42 -6.96
C GLN A 170 13.03 -15.81 -7.53
N MET A 171 13.86 -16.62 -6.88
CA MET A 171 13.94 -18.04 -7.12
C MET A 171 13.65 -18.77 -5.82
N ILE A 172 12.77 -19.77 -5.91
CA ILE A 172 12.51 -20.73 -4.83
C ILE A 172 13.00 -22.08 -5.34
N TYR A 173 13.96 -22.67 -4.61
CA TYR A 173 14.48 -24.00 -4.91
C TYR A 173 14.07 -24.97 -3.79
N CYS A 174 13.28 -25.98 -4.14
CA CYS A 174 12.84 -27.00 -3.20
C CYS A 174 13.92 -28.07 -3.03
N TYR A 175 14.69 -27.97 -1.94
CA TYR A 175 15.75 -28.94 -1.62
C TYR A 175 15.20 -30.29 -1.13
N LYS A 176 14.14 -30.28 -0.32
CA LYS A 176 13.45 -31.48 0.20
C LYS A 176 11.95 -31.21 0.33
N GLY A 177 11.14 -32.23 -0.01
CA GLY A 177 9.68 -32.15 0.04
C GLY A 177 9.09 -31.51 -1.20
N TRP A 178 7.99 -30.78 -1.01
CA TRP A 178 7.32 -30.01 -2.06
C TRP A 178 6.61 -28.81 -1.44
N VAL A 179 6.28 -27.82 -2.27
CA VAL A 179 5.47 -26.67 -1.88
C VAL A 179 4.47 -26.37 -2.99
N ARG A 180 3.25 -25.97 -2.61
CA ARG A 180 2.27 -25.38 -3.52
C ARG A 180 2.14 -23.90 -3.17
N VAL A 181 2.45 -23.04 -4.12
CA VAL A 181 2.42 -21.58 -3.95
C VAL A 181 1.22 -21.00 -4.70
N VAL A 182 0.70 -19.89 -4.20
CA VAL A 182 -0.28 -19.04 -4.88
C VAL A 182 0.46 -17.77 -5.27
N TYR A 183 0.33 -17.38 -6.54
CA TYR A 183 0.84 -16.11 -7.08
C TYR A 183 -0.33 -15.24 -7.49
#